data_AF-A0A0C9WWU0-F1
#
_entry.id   AF-A0A0C9WWU0-F1
#
_cell.length_a   1.000
_cell.length_b   1.000
_cell.length_c   1.000
_cell.angle_alpha   90.00
_cell.angle_beta   90.00
_cell.angle_gamma   90.00
#
_symmetry.space_group_name_H-M   'P 1'
#
loop_
_entity.id
_entity.type
_entity.pdbx_description
1 polymer ?
#
loop_
_entity_poly.entity_id
_entity_poly.type
_entity_poly.pdbx_seq_one_letter_code
_entity_poly.pdbx_strand_id
1 'polypeptide(L)'
;MGRPRLYNTREERREAHRRASQKFYNNNRGTLCKKQRRQYRKRAKEIPSEPEPEKLFGSGELNSEPSLEPTTFIEECRLDLINVTDGSLLRYVDNIVKECIRVPVDAIGLLTAAEHMWEESISQIRDALAKILQNYGCGEEYRMANVTANEYRNLLTFLEDVHAYAVVQTPSQFEDGYHRGVFPYQSEHHTAGPSLTIY
;
A
#
# COMPACT_ATOMS: atom_id res chain seq x y z
N MET A 1 12.34 10.17 48.91
CA MET A 1 12.54 10.54 47.48
C MET A 1 11.45 9.87 46.66
N GLY A 2 10.55 10.63 46.02
CA GLY A 2 9.46 10.06 45.21
C GLY A 2 9.96 9.52 43.87
N ARG A 3 9.28 8.50 43.32
CA ARG A 3 9.64 7.89 42.03
C ARG A 3 9.54 8.93 40.90
N PRO A 4 10.57 9.10 40.06
CA PRO A 4 10.52 10.01 38.91
C PRO A 4 9.39 9.64 37.94
N ARG A 5 8.71 10.65 37.40
CA ARG A 5 7.68 10.47 36.36
C ARG A 5 8.35 10.18 35.02
N LEU A 6 7.76 9.26 34.25
CA LEU A 6 8.24 8.86 32.93
C LEU A 6 8.09 9.99 31.88
N TYR A 7 7.10 10.86 32.05
CA TYR A 7 6.86 12.04 31.22
C TYR A 7 6.59 13.23 32.13
N ASN A 8 7.31 14.32 31.90
CA ASN A 8 7.27 15.53 32.71
C ASN A 8 6.31 16.56 32.12
N THR A 9 6.14 16.57 30.80
CA THR A 9 5.25 17.53 30.11
C THR A 9 4.00 16.86 29.54
N ARG A 10 3.00 17.69 29.19
CA ARG A 10 1.78 17.25 28.49
C ARG A 10 2.06 16.89 27.03
N GLU A 11 3.11 17.48 26.45
CA GLU A 11 3.54 17.24 25.07
C GLU A 11 4.24 15.89 24.94
N GLU A 12 5.18 15.59 25.83
CA GLU A 12 5.83 14.28 25.91
C GLU A 12 4.81 13.14 26.05
N ARG A 13 3.75 13.35 26.86
CA ARG A 13 2.64 12.39 26.97
C ARG A 13 1.89 12.19 25.66
N ARG A 14 1.58 13.27 24.95
CA ARG A 14 0.89 13.20 23.65
C ARG A 14 1.74 12.49 22.61
N GLU A 15 3.03 12.79 22.56
CA GLU A 15 3.93 12.21 21.58
C GLU A 15 4.22 10.74 21.87
N ALA A 16 4.42 10.38 23.15
CA ALA A 16 4.53 8.98 23.56
C ALA A 16 3.26 8.20 23.22
N HIS A 17 2.09 8.80 23.43
CA HIS A 17 0.82 8.20 23.03
C HIS A 17 0.75 8.01 21.51
N ARG A 18 1.12 9.00 20.70
CA ARG A 18 1.18 8.87 19.22
C ARG A 18 2.11 7.73 18.81
N ARG A 19 3.33 7.67 19.36
CA ARG A 19 4.30 6.59 19.07
C ARG A 19 3.76 5.22 19.47
N ALA A 20 3.13 5.11 20.63
CA ALA A 20 2.52 3.87 21.10
C ALA A 20 1.34 3.44 20.21
N SER A 21 0.45 4.37 19.85
CA SER A 21 -0.66 4.12 18.92
C SER A 21 -0.17 3.72 17.53
N GLN A 22 0.87 4.37 17.01
CA GLN A 22 1.48 4.02 15.72
C GLN A 22 2.08 2.62 15.76
N LYS A 23 2.85 2.31 16.81
CA LYS A 23 3.44 0.97 17.00
C LYS A 23 2.35 -0.10 17.13
N PHE A 24 1.28 0.20 17.87
CA PHE A 24 0.13 -0.69 17.98
C PHE A 24 -0.54 -0.91 16.62
N TYR A 25 -0.79 0.15 15.85
CA TYR A 25 -1.39 0.06 14.53
C TYR A 25 -0.51 -0.76 13.58
N ASN A 26 0.78 -0.44 13.48
CA ASN A 26 1.74 -1.16 12.63
C ASN A 26 1.77 -2.66 12.98
N ASN A 27 1.82 -3.00 14.26
CA ASN A 27 1.86 -4.39 14.72
C ASN A 27 0.53 -5.14 14.50
N ASN A 28 -0.61 -4.44 14.53
CA ASN A 28 -1.94 -5.04 14.39
C ASN A 28 -2.59 -4.74 13.02
N ARG A 29 -1.83 -4.19 12.08
CA ARG A 29 -2.37 -3.71 10.79
C ARG A 29 -3.07 -4.84 10.05
N GLY A 30 -2.40 -6.00 9.94
CA GLY A 30 -2.97 -7.16 9.24
C GLY A 30 -4.27 -7.69 9.86
N THR A 31 -4.43 -7.63 11.19
CA THR A 31 -5.67 -8.08 11.85
C THR A 31 -6.79 -7.05 11.68
N LEU A 32 -6.47 -5.76 11.72
CA LEU A 32 -7.39 -4.67 11.44
C LEU A 32 -7.89 -4.70 9.99
N CYS A 33 -6.98 -4.81 9.01
CA CYS A 33 -7.33 -4.93 7.60
C CYS A 33 -8.20 -6.16 7.32
N LYS A 34 -7.86 -7.33 7.89
CA LYS A 34 -8.72 -8.54 7.77
C LYS A 34 -10.14 -8.31 8.30
N LYS A 35 -10.27 -7.63 9.44
CA LYS A 35 -11.58 -7.33 10.04
C LYS A 35 -12.39 -6.37 9.16
N GLN A 36 -11.73 -5.34 8.62
CA GLN A 36 -12.36 -4.39 7.70
C GLN A 36 -12.76 -5.06 6.38
N ARG A 37 -11.89 -5.88 5.77
CA ARG A 37 -12.22 -6.68 4.56
C ARG A 37 -13.43 -7.59 4.77
N ARG A 38 -13.57 -8.19 5.95
CA ARG A 38 -14.75 -9.00 6.29
C ARG A 38 -16.03 -8.17 6.37
N GLN A 39 -15.95 -6.96 6.91
CA GLN A 39 -17.08 -6.02 6.93
C GLN A 39 -17.42 -5.52 5.52
N TYR A 40 -16.41 -5.24 4.71
CA TYR A 40 -16.55 -4.86 3.31
C TYR A 40 -17.29 -5.95 2.51
N ARG A 41 -16.81 -7.20 2.55
CA ARG A 41 -17.47 -8.32 1.86
C ARG A 41 -18.92 -8.54 2.30
N LYS A 42 -19.26 -8.15 3.52
CA LYS A 42 -20.64 -8.20 4.01
C LYS A 42 -21.50 -7.11 3.35
N ARG A 43 -21.00 -5.86 3.33
CA ARG A 43 -21.70 -4.72 2.72
C ARG A 43 -21.79 -4.81 1.21
N ALA A 44 -20.73 -5.27 0.54
CA ALA A 44 -20.71 -5.45 -0.92
C ALA A 44 -21.72 -6.48 -1.41
N LYS A 45 -22.10 -7.47 -0.58
CA LYS A 45 -23.17 -8.44 -0.88
C LYS A 45 -24.58 -7.88 -0.67
N GLU A 46 -24.72 -6.77 0.06
CA GLU A 46 -25.99 -6.11 0.34
C GLU A 46 -26.34 -5.06 -0.74
N ILE A 47 -25.41 -4.75 -1.65
CA ILE A 47 -25.61 -3.86 -2.80
C ILE A 47 -25.88 -4.74 -4.04
N PRO A 48 -27.03 -4.59 -4.74
CA PRO A 48 -27.28 -5.30 -6.00
C PRO A 48 -26.25 -4.88 -7.06
N SER A 49 -25.55 -5.84 -7.66
CA SER A 49 -24.50 -5.61 -8.65
C SER A 49 -25.09 -5.16 -10.00
N GLU A 50 -24.68 -3.99 -10.49
CA GLU A 50 -24.76 -3.63 -11.91
C GLU A 50 -23.66 -4.35 -12.73
N PRO A 51 -23.87 -4.56 -14.04
CA PRO A 51 -22.95 -5.31 -14.90
C PRO A 51 -21.62 -4.58 -15.14
N GLU A 52 -20.54 -5.37 -15.19
CA GLU A 52 -19.15 -4.90 -15.32
C GLU A 52 -18.91 -4.02 -16.56
N PRO A 53 -18.09 -2.95 -16.46
CA PRO A 53 -17.68 -2.19 -17.62
C PRO A 53 -16.65 -2.94 -18.46
N GLU A 54 -16.89 -2.92 -19.77
CA GLU A 54 -16.07 -3.52 -20.81
C GLU A 54 -14.61 -2.99 -20.81
N LYS A 55 -13.69 -3.92 -21.06
CA LYS A 55 -12.24 -3.78 -21.08
C LYS A 55 -11.78 -2.64 -21.99
N LEU A 56 -11.12 -1.61 -21.42
CA LEU A 56 -10.55 -0.48 -22.16
C LEU A 56 -9.02 -0.35 -22.08
N PHE A 57 -8.30 -1.32 -21.52
CA PHE A 57 -6.84 -1.32 -21.56
C PHE A 57 -6.31 -2.63 -22.15
N GLY A 58 -5.53 -2.47 -23.23
CA GLY A 58 -5.07 -3.54 -24.10
C GLY A 58 -4.34 -4.64 -23.35
N SER A 59 -4.83 -5.86 -23.55
CA SER A 59 -4.15 -7.10 -23.22
C SER A 59 -2.88 -7.21 -24.06
N GLY A 60 -1.74 -6.85 -23.47
CA GLY A 60 -0.45 -7.33 -23.94
C GLY A 60 -0.39 -8.83 -23.69
N GLU A 61 -0.61 -9.62 -24.74
CA GLU A 61 -0.33 -11.05 -24.76
C GLU A 61 1.15 -11.28 -24.50
N LEU A 62 1.50 -11.75 -23.30
CA LEU A 62 2.79 -12.41 -23.06
C LEU A 62 2.58 -13.93 -23.13
N ASN A 63 2.35 -14.41 -24.34
CA ASN A 63 2.63 -15.81 -24.69
C ASN A 63 4.12 -15.91 -25.03
N SER A 64 4.95 -16.30 -24.07
CA SER A 64 6.21 -17.05 -24.27
C SER A 64 6.77 -17.38 -22.89
N GLU A 65 6.87 -18.67 -22.55
CA GLU A 65 7.82 -19.11 -21.52
C GLU A 65 9.24 -18.85 -22.05
N PRO A 66 10.00 -18.01 -21.35
CA PRO A 66 11.28 -18.44 -20.83
C PRO A 66 11.09 -18.58 -19.33
N SER A 67 11.42 -19.74 -18.77
CA SER A 67 11.61 -19.88 -17.33
C SER A 67 12.79 -18.99 -16.92
N LEU A 68 12.54 -17.68 -16.80
CA LEU A 68 13.47 -16.73 -16.21
C LEU A 68 13.79 -17.24 -14.81
N GLU A 69 15.08 -17.27 -14.48
CA GLU A 69 15.54 -17.52 -13.12
C GLU A 69 14.71 -16.62 -12.16
N PRO A 70 14.17 -17.17 -11.05
CA PRO A 70 13.27 -16.43 -10.17
C PRO A 70 13.82 -15.09 -9.68
N THR A 71 15.15 -14.98 -9.57
CA THR A 71 15.86 -13.75 -9.21
C THR A 71 15.79 -12.70 -10.31
N THR A 72 15.95 -13.09 -11.58
CA THR A 72 15.82 -12.18 -12.73
C THR A 72 14.40 -11.63 -12.85
N PHE A 73 13.39 -12.48 -12.67
CA PHE A 73 11.98 -12.06 -12.66
C PHE A 73 11.69 -11.01 -11.58
N ILE A 74 12.26 -11.18 -10.38
CA ILE A 74 12.11 -10.21 -9.29
C ILE A 74 12.76 -8.87 -9.63
N GLU A 75 13.93 -8.87 -10.28
CA GLU A 75 14.57 -7.64 -10.73
C GLU A 75 13.76 -6.96 -11.84
N GLU A 76 13.15 -7.72 -12.76
CA GLU A 76 12.22 -7.17 -13.75
C GLU A 76 11.01 -6.51 -13.09
N CYS A 77 10.37 -7.19 -12.12
CA CYS A 77 9.29 -6.60 -11.32
C CYS A 77 9.74 -5.32 -10.59
N ARG A 78 10.97 -5.29 -10.07
CA ARG A 78 11.50 -4.09 -9.43
C ARG A 78 11.64 -2.93 -10.42
N LEU A 79 12.11 -3.19 -11.63
CA LEU A 79 12.20 -2.17 -12.68
C LEU A 79 10.81 -1.70 -13.11
N ASP A 80 9.85 -2.61 -13.27
CA ASP A 80 8.47 -2.29 -13.59
C ASP A 80 7.82 -1.44 -12.50
N LEU A 81 8.05 -1.75 -11.23
CA LEU A 81 7.59 -0.92 -10.10
C LEU A 81 8.13 0.51 -10.20
N ILE A 82 9.43 0.66 -10.48
CA ILE A 82 10.07 1.97 -10.64
C ILE A 82 9.46 2.71 -11.82
N ASN A 83 9.24 2.02 -12.95
CA ASN A 83 8.69 2.61 -14.16
C ASN A 83 7.24 3.07 -13.96
N VAL A 84 6.38 2.23 -13.37
CA VAL A 84 4.97 2.56 -13.14
C VAL A 84 4.80 3.67 -12.11
N THR A 85 5.66 3.71 -11.09
CA THR A 85 5.57 4.70 -10.01
C THR A 85 6.45 5.94 -10.22
N ASP A 86 7.15 6.03 -11.36
CA ASP A 86 8.20 7.00 -11.62
C ASP A 86 9.22 7.13 -10.46
N GLY A 87 9.55 5.99 -9.83
CA GLY A 87 10.46 5.91 -8.71
C GLY A 87 9.91 6.39 -7.36
N SER A 88 8.62 6.72 -7.24
CA SER A 88 8.02 7.10 -5.96
C SER A 88 6.63 6.50 -5.75
N LEU A 89 6.57 5.48 -4.89
CA LEU A 89 5.31 4.83 -4.48
C LEU A 89 4.31 5.83 -3.91
N LEU A 90 4.78 6.75 -3.05
CA LEU A 90 3.92 7.75 -2.41
C LEU A 90 3.35 8.73 -3.44
N ARG A 91 4.19 9.18 -4.39
CA ARG A 91 3.74 10.08 -5.47
C ARG A 91 2.72 9.40 -6.37
N TYR A 92 2.92 8.13 -6.68
CA TYR A 92 1.97 7.35 -7.46
C TYR A 92 0.60 7.26 -6.77
N VAL A 93 0.56 6.93 -5.47
CA VAL A 93 -0.70 6.89 -4.70
C VAL A 93 -1.34 8.28 -4.62
N ASP A 94 -0.55 9.32 -4.38
CA ASP A 94 -1.03 10.71 -4.32
C ASP A 94 -1.66 11.15 -5.66
N ASN A 95 -1.06 10.76 -6.79
CA ASN A 95 -1.61 11.02 -8.12
C ASN A 95 -2.96 10.32 -8.34
N ILE A 96 -3.07 9.05 -7.93
CA ILE A 96 -4.33 8.31 -7.96
C ILE A 96 -5.40 9.02 -7.12
N VAL A 97 -5.06 9.44 -5.91
CA VAL A 97 -6.00 10.13 -5.01
C VAL A 97 -6.46 11.46 -5.61
N LYS A 98 -5.54 12.25 -6.19
CA LYS A 98 -5.87 13.48 -6.91
C LYS A 98 -6.80 13.23 -8.09
N GLU A 99 -6.60 12.13 -8.81
CA GLU A 99 -7.45 11.74 -9.92
C GLU A 99 -8.85 11.33 -9.45
N CYS A 100 -8.96 10.60 -8.34
CA CYS A 100 -10.22 10.31 -7.68
C CYS A 100 -10.97 11.59 -7.24
N ILE A 101 -10.25 12.61 -6.76
CA ILE A 101 -10.84 13.91 -6.41
C ILE A 101 -11.34 14.63 -7.68
N ARG A 102 -10.56 14.58 -8.76
CA ARG A 102 -10.90 15.20 -10.05
C ARG A 102 -12.13 14.56 -10.69
N VAL A 103 -12.25 13.23 -10.60
CA VAL A 103 -13.33 12.43 -11.20
C VAL A 103 -13.97 11.52 -10.13
N PRO A 104 -14.82 12.08 -9.24
CA PRO A 104 -15.33 11.36 -8.08
C PRO A 104 -16.31 10.23 -8.42
N VAL A 105 -16.96 10.30 -9.59
CA VAL A 105 -17.90 9.26 -10.06
C VAL A 105 -17.16 7.95 -10.34
N ASP A 106 -15.95 8.04 -10.91
CA ASP A 106 -15.15 6.88 -11.30
C ASP A 106 -14.09 6.50 -10.27
N ALA A 107 -14.00 7.22 -9.15
CA ALA A 107 -12.96 7.05 -8.14
C ALA A 107 -12.85 5.60 -7.61
N ILE A 108 -14.00 4.97 -7.33
CA ILE A 108 -14.06 3.57 -6.86
C ILE A 108 -13.56 2.61 -7.95
N GLY A 109 -13.98 2.82 -9.20
CA GLY A 109 -13.54 2.00 -10.33
C GLY A 109 -12.04 2.10 -10.58
N LEU A 110 -11.50 3.33 -10.52
CA LEU A 110 -10.07 3.60 -10.66
C LEU A 110 -9.25 2.93 -9.56
N LEU A 111 -9.67 3.05 -8.31
CA LEU A 111 -9.00 2.42 -7.16
C LEU A 111 -9.07 0.89 -7.23
N THR A 112 -10.23 0.34 -7.61
CA THR A 112 -10.40 -1.12 -7.79
C THR A 112 -9.50 -1.66 -8.90
N ALA A 113 -9.42 -0.97 -10.04
CA ALA A 113 -8.54 -1.37 -11.14
C ALA A 113 -7.06 -1.32 -10.75
N ALA A 114 -6.65 -0.26 -10.04
CA ALA A 114 -5.30 -0.14 -9.52
C ALA A 114 -4.97 -1.28 -8.53
N GLU A 115 -5.84 -1.54 -7.56
CA GLU A 115 -5.65 -2.65 -6.61
C GLU A 115 -5.51 -4.01 -7.30
N HIS A 116 -6.35 -4.28 -8.29
CA HIS A 116 -6.33 -5.56 -8.99
C HIS A 116 -5.00 -5.79 -9.73
N MET A 117 -4.50 -4.77 -10.43
CA MET A 117 -3.21 -4.80 -11.11
C MET A 117 -2.07 -5.16 -10.14
N TRP A 118 -2.02 -4.52 -8.98
CA TRP A 118 -0.97 -4.77 -7.99
C TRP A 118 -1.16 -6.12 -7.26
N GLU A 119 -2.39 -6.57 -7.04
CA GLU A 119 -2.69 -7.87 -6.44
C GLU A 119 -2.22 -9.02 -7.36
N GLU A 120 -2.41 -8.89 -8.67
CA GLU A 120 -1.90 -9.84 -9.67
C GLU A 120 -0.37 -9.93 -9.62
N SER A 121 0.33 -8.79 -9.66
CA SER A 121 1.80 -8.76 -9.56
C SER A 121 2.30 -9.36 -8.24
N ILE A 122 1.63 -9.10 -7.12
CA ILE A 122 2.01 -9.67 -5.81
C ILE A 122 1.88 -11.19 -5.81
N SER A 123 0.87 -11.75 -6.49
CA SER A 123 0.72 -13.21 -6.61
C SER A 123 1.93 -13.83 -7.32
N GLN A 124 2.34 -13.26 -8.45
CA GLN A 124 3.50 -13.72 -9.23
C GLN A 124 4.82 -13.58 -8.43
N ILE A 125 5.00 -12.45 -7.73
CA ILE A 125 6.16 -12.23 -6.85
C ILE A 125 6.20 -13.23 -5.70
N ARG A 126 5.05 -13.62 -5.13
CA ARG A 126 4.99 -14.65 -4.08
C ARG A 126 5.45 -16.01 -4.58
N ASP A 127 5.03 -16.39 -5.79
CA ASP A 127 5.45 -17.65 -6.39
C ASP A 127 6.95 -17.65 -6.69
N ALA A 128 7.49 -16.53 -7.19
CA ALA A 128 8.92 -16.34 -7.38
C ALA A 128 9.70 -16.43 -6.06
N LEU A 129 9.22 -15.77 -4.99
CA LEU A 129 9.83 -15.84 -3.66
C LEU A 129 9.86 -17.26 -3.09
N ALA A 130 8.79 -18.05 -3.31
CA ALA A 130 8.75 -19.44 -2.89
C ALA A 130 9.82 -20.27 -3.61
N LYS A 131 9.99 -20.06 -4.92
CA LYS A 131 11.05 -20.70 -5.71
C LYS A 131 12.45 -20.27 -5.25
N ILE A 132 12.67 -18.98 -4.98
CA ILE A 132 13.96 -18.48 -4.46
C ILE A 132 14.27 -19.14 -3.11
N LEU A 133 13.29 -19.18 -2.21
CA LEU A 133 13.45 -19.79 -0.89
C LEU A 133 13.78 -21.28 -1.00
N GLN A 134 13.17 -21.99 -1.95
CA GLN A 134 13.43 -23.41 -2.19
C GLN A 134 14.83 -23.66 -2.79
N ASN A 135 15.26 -22.82 -3.73
CA ASN A 135 16.51 -23.01 -4.47
C ASN A 135 17.74 -22.49 -3.72
N TYR A 136 17.60 -21.36 -3.02
CA TYR A 136 18.70 -20.58 -2.45
C TYR A 136 18.59 -20.40 -0.93
N GLY A 137 17.46 -20.79 -0.31
CA GLY A 137 17.21 -20.59 1.12
C GLY A 137 16.94 -19.13 1.49
N CYS A 138 17.12 -18.77 2.77
CA CYS A 138 16.93 -17.41 3.29
C CYS A 138 18.17 -16.50 3.08
N GLY A 139 18.90 -16.73 1.99
CA GLY A 139 20.12 -16.02 1.61
C GLY A 139 19.89 -14.57 1.19
N GLU A 140 20.91 -13.96 0.58
CA GLU A 140 20.87 -12.57 0.14
C GLU A 140 19.84 -12.38 -0.98
N GLU A 141 19.74 -13.35 -1.89
CA GLU A 141 18.80 -13.40 -3.00
C GLU A 141 17.36 -13.30 -2.50
N TYR A 142 17.03 -14.07 -1.45
CA TYR A 142 15.71 -14.03 -0.83
C TYR A 142 15.45 -12.69 -0.13
N ARG A 143 16.46 -12.13 0.56
CA ARG A 143 16.31 -10.84 1.26
C ARG A 143 16.06 -9.70 0.29
N MET A 144 16.86 -9.60 -0.77
CA MET A 144 16.67 -8.62 -1.84
C MET A 144 15.29 -8.76 -2.48
N ALA A 145 14.89 -9.98 -2.84
CA ALA A 145 13.58 -10.22 -3.42
C ALA A 145 12.43 -9.88 -2.47
N ASN A 146 12.61 -10.13 -1.18
CA ASN A 146 11.60 -9.82 -0.17
C ASN A 146 11.49 -8.30 0.07
N VAL A 147 12.54 -7.51 -0.17
CA VAL A 147 12.45 -6.04 -0.16
C VAL A 147 11.50 -5.58 -1.28
N THR A 148 11.74 -6.00 -2.53
CA THR A 148 10.85 -5.68 -3.66
C THR A 148 9.41 -6.11 -3.36
N ALA A 149 9.21 -7.32 -2.86
CA ALA A 149 7.88 -7.80 -2.51
C ALA A 149 7.20 -6.98 -1.41
N ASN A 150 7.97 -6.43 -0.47
CA ASN A 150 7.44 -5.54 0.56
C ASN A 150 7.06 -4.16 0.00
N GLU A 151 7.80 -3.64 -0.99
CA GLU A 151 7.44 -2.39 -1.66
C GLU A 151 6.09 -2.51 -2.38
N TYR A 152 5.88 -3.60 -3.12
CA TYR A 152 4.57 -3.93 -3.72
C TYR A 152 3.47 -4.04 -2.68
N ARG A 153 3.71 -4.77 -1.57
CA ARG A 153 2.73 -4.91 -0.48
C ARG A 153 2.40 -3.57 0.16
N ASN A 154 3.39 -2.72 0.38
CA ASN A 154 3.18 -1.39 0.95
C ASN A 154 2.29 -0.54 0.03
N LEU A 155 2.62 -0.54 -1.26
CA LEU A 155 1.83 0.16 -2.27
C LEU A 155 0.38 -0.30 -2.30
N LEU A 156 0.15 -1.61 -2.42
CA LEU A 156 -1.21 -2.16 -2.38
C LEU A 156 -1.92 -1.78 -1.09
N THR A 157 -1.23 -1.81 0.06
CA THR A 157 -1.88 -1.45 1.33
C THR A 157 -2.27 0.03 1.38
N PHE A 158 -1.48 0.93 0.79
CA PHE A 158 -1.87 2.34 0.69
C PHE A 158 -3.11 2.53 -0.18
N LEU A 159 -3.18 1.82 -1.32
CA LEU A 159 -4.35 1.85 -2.19
C LEU A 159 -5.60 1.31 -1.47
N GLU A 160 -5.47 0.18 -0.77
CA GLU A 160 -6.55 -0.40 0.03
C GLU A 160 -7.06 0.55 1.14
N ASP A 161 -6.14 1.25 1.81
CA ASP A 161 -6.50 2.22 2.84
C ASP A 161 -7.26 3.42 2.23
N VAL A 162 -6.83 3.91 1.05
CA VAL A 162 -7.52 4.97 0.30
C VAL A 162 -8.89 4.51 -0.18
N HIS A 163 -8.97 3.33 -0.78
CA HIS A 163 -10.20 2.75 -1.30
C HIS A 163 -11.23 2.50 -0.19
N ALA A 164 -10.80 1.95 0.95
CA ALA A 164 -11.67 1.77 2.11
C ALA A 164 -12.26 3.10 2.60
N TYR A 165 -11.49 4.19 2.53
CA TYR A 165 -11.98 5.53 2.87
C TYR A 165 -12.96 6.05 1.80
N ALA A 166 -12.63 5.91 0.51
CA ALA A 166 -13.46 6.33 -0.61
C ALA A 166 -14.86 5.68 -0.60
N VAL A 167 -14.94 4.39 -0.25
CA VAL A 167 -16.24 3.67 -0.18
C VAL A 167 -17.13 4.16 0.96
N VAL A 168 -16.53 4.63 2.07
CA VAL A 168 -17.28 5.02 3.27
C VAL A 168 -17.71 6.48 3.25
N GLN A 169 -16.94 7.34 2.58
CA GLN A 169 -17.14 8.78 2.59
C GLN A 169 -17.85 9.28 1.34
N THR A 170 -18.51 10.42 1.46
CA THR A 170 -18.96 11.17 0.28
C THR A 170 -17.76 11.82 -0.44
N PRO A 171 -17.88 12.16 -1.74
CA PRO A 171 -16.79 12.79 -2.49
C PRO A 171 -16.20 14.05 -1.82
N SER A 172 -17.05 14.91 -1.24
CA SER A 172 -16.59 16.10 -0.52
C SER A 172 -15.83 15.77 0.75
N GLN A 173 -16.29 14.76 1.51
CA GLN A 173 -15.57 14.26 2.69
C GLN A 173 -14.26 13.56 2.32
N PHE A 174 -14.20 12.93 1.15
CA PHE A 174 -12.98 12.32 0.63
C PHE A 174 -11.91 13.38 0.34
N GLU A 175 -12.28 14.45 -0.36
CA GLU A 175 -11.41 15.61 -0.65
C GLU A 175 -10.98 16.32 0.65
N ASP A 176 -11.91 16.57 1.58
CA ASP A 176 -11.58 17.13 2.89
C ASP A 176 -10.59 16.25 3.67
N GLY A 177 -10.75 14.93 3.58
CA GLY A 177 -9.86 13.95 4.20
C GLY A 177 -8.45 14.01 3.61
N TYR A 178 -8.34 14.16 2.30
CA TYR A 178 -7.07 14.36 1.59
C TYR A 178 -6.33 15.60 2.10
N HIS A 179 -7.01 16.75 2.15
CA HIS A 179 -6.39 18.01 2.60
C HIS A 179 -5.98 18.00 4.08
N ARG A 180 -6.65 17.18 4.90
CA ARG A 180 -6.33 17.02 6.33
C ARG A 180 -5.19 16.04 6.60
N GLY A 181 -4.66 15.36 5.58
CA GLY A 181 -3.59 14.38 5.78
C GLY A 181 -4.08 13.08 6.43
N VAL A 182 -5.33 12.67 6.19
CA VAL A 182 -5.94 11.49 6.85
C VAL A 182 -5.34 10.17 6.32
N PHE A 183 -4.80 10.17 5.11
CA PHE A 183 -4.30 8.94 4.51
C PHE A 183 -2.92 8.55 5.06
N PRO A 184 -2.68 7.26 5.38
CA PRO A 184 -1.42 6.80 5.95
C PRO A 184 -0.18 7.19 5.13
N TYR A 185 -0.27 7.12 3.80
CA TYR A 185 0.84 7.45 2.90
C TYR A 185 1.28 8.93 3.02
N GLN A 186 0.38 9.83 3.41
CA GLN A 186 0.68 11.26 3.59
C GLN A 186 1.50 11.52 4.86
N SER A 187 1.40 10.65 5.86
CA SER A 187 2.16 10.78 7.10
C SER A 187 3.63 10.35 6.97
N GLU A 188 3.95 9.50 5.99
CA GLU A 188 5.33 9.08 5.70
C GLU A 188 6.14 10.20 5.02
N HIS A 189 5.50 11.23 4.45
CA HIS A 189 6.17 12.44 3.97
C HIS A 189 6.73 13.32 5.10
N HIS A 190 6.23 13.18 6.34
CA HIS A 190 6.64 14.03 7.47
C HIS A 190 7.78 13.47 8.32
N THR A 191 8.24 12.25 8.08
CA THR A 191 9.36 11.62 8.82
C THR A 191 10.69 11.67 8.07
N ALA A 192 10.72 12.11 6.82
CA ALA A 192 11.97 12.38 6.08
C ALA A 192 12.49 13.81 6.37
N GLY A 193 12.82 14.07 7.64
CA GLY A 193 13.69 15.20 8.00
C GLY A 193 15.15 14.88 7.62
N PRO A 194 15.97 15.88 7.26
CA PRO A 194 17.26 15.67 6.62
C PRO A 194 18.19 14.88 7.53
N SER A 195 18.79 13.82 6.98
CA SER A 195 19.94 13.17 7.60
C SER A 195 21.04 14.22 7.78
N LEU A 196 21.20 14.70 9.00
CA LEU A 196 22.36 15.47 9.43
C LEU A 196 23.58 14.57 9.26
N THR A 197 24.29 14.79 8.16
CA THR A 197 25.68 14.37 7.99
C THR A 197 26.49 15.15 9.02
N ILE A 198 26.94 14.47 10.07
CA ILE A 198 27.95 15.00 10.98
C ILE A 198 29.28 14.43 10.49
N TYR A 199 30.12 15.33 9.96
CA TYR A 199 31.56 15.12 9.77
C TYR A 199 32.30 15.16 11.10
#